data_AF-A0A353LS15-F1
#
_entry.id   AF-A0A353LS15-F1
#
_cell.length_a   1.000
_cell.length_b   1.000
_cell.length_c   1.000
_cell.angle_alpha   90.00
_cell.angle_beta   90.00
_cell.angle_gamma   90.00
#
_symmetry.space_group_name_H-M   'P 1'
#
loop_
_entity.id
_entity.type
_entity.pdbx_description
1 polymer ?
#
loop_
_entity_poly.entity_id
_entity_poly.type
_entity_poly.pdbx_seq_one_letter_code
_entity_poly.pdbx_strand_id
1 'polypeptide(L)'
;MDDSYQYYIEQAVTYGASIVGALIILIVGWIAARLISNFVRTKVKARESVDSTIAEFAADLTRYTILAFVIIAVLNQFGVQTASLIAVFGAAGLAVGLAMQGTLSDLASGVMLLIFRPFKIGDYVEAGGQAGTIHS
;
A
#
# COMPACT_ATOMS: atom_id res chain seq x y z
N MET A 1 40.25 36.47 -6.55
CA MET A 1 38.95 36.02 -6.03
C MET A 1 39.11 34.56 -5.68
N ASP A 2 39.00 34.25 -4.40
CA ASP A 2 39.56 33.04 -3.77
C ASP A 2 38.60 31.84 -3.91
N ASP A 3 39.12 30.68 -4.32
CA ASP A 3 38.38 29.44 -4.62
C ASP A 3 37.58 28.92 -3.41
N SER A 4 37.96 29.37 -2.20
CA SER A 4 37.27 29.11 -0.93
C SER A 4 35.85 29.69 -0.88
N TYR A 5 35.58 30.86 -1.48
CA TYR A 5 34.25 31.48 -1.49
C TYR A 5 33.28 30.79 -2.44
N GLN A 6 33.78 30.28 -3.58
CA GLN A 6 32.95 29.52 -4.53
C GLN A 6 32.44 28.21 -3.89
N TYR A 7 33.26 27.55 -3.09
CA TYR A 7 32.90 26.32 -2.36
C TYR A 7 31.75 26.50 -1.35
N TYR A 8 31.72 27.60 -0.59
CA TYR A 8 30.62 27.87 0.37
C TYR A 8 29.31 28.22 -0.33
N ILE A 9 29.36 28.92 -1.47
CA ILE A 9 28.17 29.29 -2.25
C ILE A 9 27.56 28.04 -2.91
N GLU A 10 28.37 27.15 -3.48
CA GLU A 10 27.89 25.90 -4.08
C GLU A 10 27.21 24.96 -3.07
N GLN A 11 27.76 24.83 -1.86
CA GLN A 11 27.09 24.07 -0.81
C GLN A 11 25.78 24.72 -0.37
N ALA A 12 25.77 26.04 -0.13
CA ALA A 12 24.56 26.74 0.31
C ALA A 12 23.41 26.63 -0.71
N VAL A 13 23.71 26.72 -2.01
CA VAL A 13 22.72 26.54 -3.09
C VAL A 13 22.21 25.11 -3.16
N THR A 14 23.10 24.12 -3.00
CA THR A 14 22.72 22.69 -3.04
C THR A 14 21.83 22.30 -1.86
N TYR A 15 22.19 22.72 -0.64
CA TYR A 15 21.36 22.46 0.55
C TYR A 15 20.02 23.22 0.49
N GLY A 16 20.02 24.47 0.00
CA GLY A 16 18.80 25.25 -0.19
C GLY A 16 17.83 24.62 -1.20
N ALA A 17 18.34 24.15 -2.34
CA ALA A 17 17.55 23.47 -3.36
C ALA A 17 16.94 22.16 -2.82
N SER A 18 17.70 21.40 -2.03
CA SER A 18 17.19 20.17 -1.41
C SER A 18 16.09 20.42 -0.38
N ILE A 19 16.18 21.50 0.41
CA ILE A 19 15.11 21.86 1.36
C ILE A 19 13.82 22.21 0.62
N VAL A 20 13.90 22.99 -0.46
CA VAL A 20 12.72 23.36 -1.26
C VAL A 20 12.11 22.12 -1.92
N GLY A 21 12.93 21.25 -2.52
CA GLY A 21 12.47 19.98 -3.08
C GLY A 21 11.78 19.09 -2.03
N ALA A 22 12.38 18.95 -0.85
CA ALA A 22 11.83 18.19 0.26
C ALA A 22 10.47 18.74 0.72
N LEU A 23 10.34 20.06 0.83
CA LEU A 23 9.07 20.71 1.20
C LEU A 23 7.99 20.49 0.14
N ILE A 24 8.34 20.59 -1.15
CA ILE A 24 7.39 20.33 -2.25
C ILE A 24 6.91 18.87 -2.18
N ILE A 25 7.84 17.91 -2.06
CA ILE A 25 7.52 16.49 -1.94
C ILE A 25 6.62 16.24 -0.73
N LEU A 26 6.94 16.84 0.43
CA LEU A 26 6.17 16.68 1.64
C LEU A 26 4.74 17.22 1.50
N ILE A 27 4.58 18.43 0.93
CA ILE A 27 3.27 19.06 0.74
C ILE A 27 2.43 18.26 -0.25
N VAL A 28 2.98 17.94 -1.42
CA VAL A 28 2.29 17.18 -2.47
C VAL A 28 1.95 15.79 -1.95
N GLY A 29 2.88 15.14 -1.28
CA GLY A 29 2.71 13.82 -0.68
C GLY A 29 1.62 13.79 0.38
N TRP A 30 1.55 14.81 1.25
CA TRP A 30 0.53 14.90 2.29
C TRP A 30 -0.87 15.15 1.71
N ILE A 31 -0.97 16.00 0.69
CA ILE A 31 -2.21 16.23 -0.06
C ILE A 31 -2.65 14.95 -0.76
N ALA A 32 -1.75 14.28 -1.48
CA ALA A 32 -2.02 13.03 -2.17
C ALA A 32 -2.48 11.94 -1.20
N ALA A 33 -1.80 11.78 -0.06
CA ALA A 33 -2.19 10.83 0.98
C ALA A 33 -3.63 11.06 1.46
N ARG A 34 -3.99 12.33 1.71
CA ARG A 34 -5.34 12.70 2.15
C ARG A 34 -6.41 12.49 1.08
N LEU A 35 -6.12 12.86 -0.17
CA LEU A 35 -7.05 12.70 -1.29
C LEU A 35 -7.32 11.23 -1.57
N ILE A 36 -6.26 10.42 -1.67
CA ILE A 36 -6.37 8.99 -1.97
C ILE A 36 -7.03 8.25 -0.80
N SER A 37 -6.66 8.54 0.46
CA SER A 37 -7.31 7.90 1.61
C SER A 37 -8.80 8.24 1.70
N ASN A 38 -9.18 9.48 1.41
CA ASN A 38 -10.59 9.89 1.39
C ASN A 38 -11.36 9.24 0.23
N PHE A 39 -10.71 9.07 -0.92
CA PHE A 39 -11.29 8.34 -2.04
C PHE A 39 -11.55 6.89 -1.68
N VAL A 40 -10.56 6.20 -1.07
CA VAL A 40 -10.71 4.83 -0.57
C VAL A 40 -11.84 4.75 0.45
N ARG A 41 -11.84 5.63 1.47
CA ARG A 41 -12.89 5.69 2.50
C ARG A 41 -14.28 5.80 1.87
N THR A 42 -14.46 6.74 0.94
CA THR A 42 -15.76 6.97 0.29
C THR A 42 -16.19 5.78 -0.56
N LYS A 43 -15.28 5.20 -1.34
CA LYS A 43 -15.59 4.07 -2.22
C LYS A 43 -15.89 2.79 -1.46
N VAL A 44 -15.21 2.56 -0.33
CA VAL A 44 -15.42 1.38 0.50
C VAL A 44 -16.73 1.52 1.30
N LYS A 45 -16.98 2.70 1.90
CA LYS A 45 -18.26 2.98 2.61
C LYS A 45 -19.49 2.97 1.69
N ALA A 46 -19.32 3.22 0.39
CA ALA A 46 -20.43 3.17 -0.57
C ALA A 46 -21.01 1.76 -0.79
N ARG A 47 -20.36 0.71 -0.27
CA ARG A 47 -20.88 -0.65 -0.29
C ARG A 47 -21.69 -0.90 0.98
N GLU A 48 -22.99 -1.13 0.85
CA GLU A 48 -23.91 -1.40 1.98
C GLU A 48 -23.46 -2.54 2.89
N SER A 49 -22.71 -3.51 2.35
CA SER A 49 -22.24 -4.69 3.08
C SER A 49 -20.96 -4.48 3.88
N VAL A 50 -20.36 -3.28 3.86
CA VAL A 50 -19.06 -3.03 4.50
C VAL A 50 -19.22 -2.17 5.75
N ASP A 51 -18.77 -2.70 6.89
CA ASP A 51 -18.75 -1.96 8.15
C ASP A 51 -17.86 -0.71 8.04
N SER A 52 -18.31 0.36 8.67
CA SER A 52 -17.56 1.61 8.77
C SER A 52 -16.10 1.40 9.20
N THR A 53 -15.84 0.49 10.14
CA THR A 53 -14.54 0.15 10.69
C THR A 53 -13.58 -0.38 9.62
N ILE A 54 -14.06 -1.25 8.72
CA ILE A 54 -13.26 -1.81 7.63
C ILE A 54 -12.87 -0.70 6.65
N ALA A 55 -13.81 0.20 6.36
CA ALA A 55 -13.54 1.33 5.48
C ALA A 55 -12.54 2.33 6.09
N GLU A 56 -12.59 2.54 7.41
CA GLU A 56 -11.62 3.39 8.12
C GLU A 56 -10.24 2.73 8.10
N PHE A 57 -10.15 1.44 8.43
CA PHE A 57 -8.92 0.67 8.41
C PHE A 57 -8.24 0.68 7.02
N ALA A 58 -9.00 0.44 5.94
CA ALA A 58 -8.46 0.46 4.58
C ALA A 58 -7.94 1.86 4.18
N ALA A 59 -8.67 2.91 4.57
CA ALA A 59 -8.25 4.29 4.30
C ALA A 59 -6.98 4.66 5.07
N ASP A 60 -6.87 4.27 6.34
CA ASP A 60 -5.70 4.52 7.18
C ASP A 60 -4.49 3.73 6.70
N LEU A 61 -4.65 2.46 6.33
CA LEU A 61 -3.60 1.64 5.74
C LEU A 61 -3.05 2.29 4.46
N THR A 62 -3.95 2.78 3.59
CA THR A 62 -3.58 3.50 2.37
C THR A 62 -2.81 4.77 2.70
N ARG A 63 -3.30 5.56 3.66
CA ARG A 63 -2.66 6.81 4.07
C ARG A 63 -1.26 6.60 4.62
N TYR A 64 -1.08 5.65 5.53
CA TYR A 64 0.23 5.36 6.12
C TYR A 64 1.22 4.79 5.10
N THR A 65 0.74 3.98 4.15
CA THR A 65 1.58 3.49 3.05
C THR A 65 2.11 4.64 2.20
N ILE A 66 1.24 5.58 1.80
CA ILE A 66 1.67 6.75 1.01
C ILE A 66 2.65 7.61 1.82
N LEU A 67 2.35 7.88 3.09
CA LEU A 67 3.24 8.68 3.94
C LEU A 67 4.62 8.03 4.13
N ALA A 68 4.69 6.70 4.23
CA ALA A 68 5.98 5.99 4.29
C ALA A 68 6.83 6.26 3.03
N PHE A 69 6.24 6.20 1.83
CA PHE A 69 6.93 6.55 0.59
C PHE A 69 7.34 8.03 0.53
N VAL A 70 6.49 8.94 1.00
CA VAL A 70 6.80 10.38 1.06
C VAL A 70 7.99 10.64 1.98
N ILE A 71 8.03 10.01 3.15
CA ILE A 71 9.17 10.13 4.08
C ILE A 71 10.46 9.63 3.42
N ILE A 72 10.41 8.48 2.75
CA ILE A 72 11.56 7.94 2.02
C ILE A 72 12.03 8.92 0.93
N ALA A 73 11.12 9.50 0.15
CA ALA A 73 11.45 10.46 -0.89
C ALA A 73 12.08 11.75 -0.31
N VAL A 74 11.56 12.25 0.80
CA VAL A 74 12.12 13.41 1.51
C VAL A 74 13.52 13.11 2.03
N LEU A 75 13.75 11.95 2.64
CA LEU A 75 15.08 11.54 3.12
C LEU A 75 16.10 11.42 1.98
N ASN A 76 15.66 10.90 0.82
CA ASN A 76 16.49 10.81 -0.36
C ASN A 76 16.95 12.20 -0.86
N GLN A 77 16.10 13.22 -0.77
CA GLN A 77 16.44 14.59 -1.13
C GLN A 77 17.57 15.19 -0.27
N PHE A 78 17.69 14.74 0.99
CA PHE A 78 18.78 15.11 1.89
C PHE A 78 20.04 14.26 1.69
N GLY A 79 20.09 13.39 0.67
CA GLY A 79 21.22 12.51 0.41
C GLY A 79 21.31 11.30 1.34
N VAL A 80 20.26 11.02 2.13
CA VAL A 80 20.22 9.83 2.98
C VAL A 80 20.06 8.59 2.10
N GLN A 81 20.87 7.56 2.36
CA GLN A 81 20.75 6.30 1.65
C GLN A 81 19.52 5.52 2.11
N THR A 82 18.47 5.55 1.30
CA THR A 82 17.16 4.96 1.64
C THR A 82 17.02 3.48 1.30
N ALA A 83 18.02 2.87 0.67
CA ALA A 83 17.99 1.47 0.25
C ALA A 83 17.72 0.51 1.42
N SER A 84 18.32 0.76 2.59
CA SER A 84 18.10 -0.03 3.81
C SER A 84 16.67 0.09 4.31
N LEU A 85 16.07 1.29 4.28
CA LEU A 85 14.68 1.52 4.64
C LEU A 85 13.74 0.78 3.69
N ILE A 86 13.99 0.89 2.38
CA ILE A 86 13.21 0.18 1.35
C ILE A 86 13.29 -1.34 1.57
N ALA A 87 14.47 -1.87 1.91
CA ALA A 87 14.64 -3.29 2.21
C ALA A 87 13.80 -3.73 3.44
N VAL A 88 13.80 -2.93 4.52
CA VAL A 88 13.00 -3.22 5.73
C VAL A 88 11.50 -3.16 5.43
N PHE A 89 11.03 -2.13 4.73
CA PHE A 89 9.62 -2.04 4.33
C PHE A 89 9.21 -3.17 3.37
N GLY A 90 10.10 -3.55 2.45
CA GLY A 90 9.89 -4.69 1.57
C GLY A 90 9.77 -6.00 2.33
N ALA A 91 10.66 -6.24 3.31
CA ALA A 91 10.60 -7.40 4.18
C ALA A 91 9.32 -7.44 5.03
N ALA A 92 8.92 -6.29 5.59
CA ALA A 92 7.67 -6.17 6.35
C ALA A 92 6.43 -6.45 5.47
N GLY A 93 6.41 -5.90 4.25
CA GLY A 93 5.35 -6.16 3.27
C GLY A 93 5.26 -7.64 2.89
N LEU A 94 6.41 -8.29 2.69
CA LEU A 94 6.48 -9.72 2.45
C LEU A 94 5.97 -10.53 3.65
N ALA A 95 6.37 -10.18 4.87
CA ALA A 95 5.88 -10.85 6.08
C ALA A 95 4.35 -10.75 6.22
N VAL A 96 3.77 -9.56 5.98
CA VAL A 96 2.31 -9.37 5.97
C VAL A 96 1.65 -10.19 4.85
N GLY A 97 2.22 -10.18 3.65
CA GLY A 97 1.72 -10.95 2.52
C GLY A 97 1.73 -12.46 2.78
N LEU A 98 2.80 -12.99 3.37
CA LEU A 98 2.91 -14.38 3.79
C LEU A 98 1.90 -14.72 4.89
N ALA A 99 1.67 -13.82 5.86
CA ALA A 99 0.66 -14.02 6.88
C ALA A 99 -0.76 -14.11 6.30
N MET A 100 -1.02 -13.43 5.18
CA MET A 100 -2.31 -13.45 4.47
C MET A 100 -2.39 -14.49 3.33
N GLN A 101 -1.33 -15.26 3.09
CA GLN A 101 -1.25 -16.18 1.96
C GLN A 101 -2.38 -17.22 1.94
N GLY A 102 -2.73 -17.77 3.11
CA GLY A 102 -3.82 -18.74 3.25
C GLY A 102 -5.17 -18.17 2.80
N THR A 103 -5.56 -17.02 3.35
CA THR A 103 -6.81 -16.35 2.98
C THR A 103 -6.87 -16.01 1.50
N LEU A 104 -5.76 -15.57 0.90
CA LEU A 104 -5.73 -15.26 -0.53
C LEU A 104 -5.88 -16.51 -1.40
N SER A 105 -5.30 -17.64 -0.96
CA SER A 105 -5.49 -18.95 -1.61
C SER A 105 -6.94 -19.42 -1.54
N ASP A 106 -7.61 -19.23 -0.40
CA ASP A 106 -9.02 -19.58 -0.23
C ASP A 106 -9.91 -18.73 -1.16
N LEU A 107 -9.65 -17.41 -1.23
CA LEU A 107 -10.37 -16.52 -2.15
C LEU A 107 -10.15 -16.92 -3.61
N ALA A 108 -8.92 -17.26 -4.01
CA ALA A 108 -8.63 -17.73 -5.37
C ALA A 108 -9.38 -19.02 -5.70
N SER A 109 -9.45 -19.96 -4.75
CA SER A 109 -10.19 -21.21 -4.90
C SER A 109 -11.67 -20.95 -5.10
N GLY A 110 -12.25 -20.04 -4.31
CA GLY A 110 -13.64 -19.59 -4.48
C GLY A 110 -13.91 -18.97 -5.84
N VAL A 111 -13.03 -18.08 -6.32
CA VAL A 111 -13.17 -17.46 -7.64
C VAL A 111 -13.06 -18.49 -8.77
N MET A 112 -12.15 -19.46 -8.66
CA MET A 112 -12.03 -20.55 -9.66
C MET A 112 -13.31 -21.39 -9.75
N LEU A 113 -13.96 -21.69 -8.62
CA LEU A 113 -15.25 -22.37 -8.61
C LEU A 113 -16.33 -21.56 -9.32
N LEU A 114 -16.37 -20.24 -9.12
CA LEU A 114 -17.35 -19.36 -9.79
C LEU A 114 -17.12 -19.26 -11.30
N ILE A 115 -15.86 -19.23 -11.74
CA ILE A 115 -15.49 -19.12 -13.16
C ILE A 115 -15.78 -20.43 -13.88
N PHE A 116 -15.28 -21.55 -13.35
CA PHE A 116 -15.38 -22.84 -14.04
C PHE A 116 -16.71 -23.55 -13.80
N ARG A 117 -17.47 -23.15 -12.77
CA ARG A 117 -18.72 -23.79 -12.33
C ARG A 117 -18.67 -25.32 -12.46
N PRO A 118 -17.66 -25.99 -11.84
CA PRO A 118 -17.49 -27.43 -11.99
C PRO A 118 -18.68 -28.24 -11.43
N PHE A 119 -19.50 -27.62 -10.58
CA PHE A 119 -20.70 -28.19 -9.98
C PHE A 119 -21.80 -27.12 -9.93
N LYS A 120 -23.06 -27.53 -9.99
CA LYS A 120 -24.25 -26.66 -9.90
C LYS A 120 -24.98 -26.85 -8.57
N ILE A 121 -25.80 -25.88 -8.20
CA ILE A 121 -26.71 -25.99 -7.05
C ILE A 121 -27.63 -27.20 -7.30
N GLY A 122 -27.71 -28.10 -6.34
CA GLY A 122 -28.45 -29.36 -6.45
C GLY A 122 -27.61 -30.57 -6.87
N ASP A 123 -26.35 -30.40 -7.28
CA ASP A 123 -25.47 -31.53 -7.58
C ASP A 123 -25.03 -32.22 -6.28
N TYR A 124 -25.04 -33.56 -6.29
CA TYR A 124 -24.43 -34.39 -5.26
C TYR A 124 -22.96 -34.61 -5.61
N VAL A 125 -22.06 -34.16 -4.74
CA VAL A 125 -20.62 -34.17 -4.98
C VAL A 125 -19.89 -34.75 -3.79
N GLU A 126 -18.72 -35.34 -4.05
CA GLU A 126 -17.78 -35.80 -3.02
C GLU A 126 -16.50 -34.98 -3.12
N ALA A 127 -16.15 -34.29 -2.03
CA ALA A 127 -14.98 -33.42 -1.94
C ALA A 127 -14.27 -33.64 -0.60
N GLY A 128 -12.96 -33.91 -0.64
CA GLY A 128 -12.16 -34.09 0.58
C GLY A 128 -12.61 -35.23 1.49
N GLY A 129 -13.22 -36.29 0.94
CA GLY A 129 -13.74 -37.43 1.71
C GLY A 129 -15.09 -37.20 2.39
N GLN A 130 -15.78 -36.10 2.07
CA GLN A 130 -17.17 -35.87 2.47
C GLN A 130 -18.08 -35.79 1.24
N ALA A 131 -19.27 -36.40 1.31
CA ALA A 131 -20.27 -36.41 0.25
C ALA A 131 -21.55 -35.67 0.68
N GLY A 132 -22.13 -34.88 -0.23
CA GLY A 132 -23.35 -34.12 0.04
C GLY A 132 -23.86 -33.34 -1.17
N THR A 133 -25.05 -32.74 -1.03
CA THR A 133 -25.67 -31.90 -2.07
C THR A 133 -25.31 -30.42 -1.88
N ILE A 134 -25.02 -29.71 -2.96
CA ILE A 134 -24.72 -28.26 -2.91
C ILE A 134 -26.01 -27.44 -2.73
N HIS A 135 -26.06 -26.59 -1.71
CA HIS A 135 -27.24 -25.81 -1.35
C HIS A 135 -27.15 -24.29 -1.65
N SER A 136 -25.96 -23.69 -1.70
CA SER A 136 -25.76 -22.28 -2.07
C SER A 136 -24.35 -21.97 -2.54
#